data_AF-A0A1S3V8A4-F1
#
_entry.id   AF-A0A1S3V8A4-F1
#
_cell.length_a   1.000
_cell.length_b   1.000
_cell.length_c   1.000
_cell.angle_alpha   90.00
_cell.angle_beta   90.00
_cell.angle_gamma   90.00
#
_symmetry.space_group_name_H-M   'P 1'
#
loop_
_entity.id
_entity.type
_entity.pdbx_description
1 polymer ?
#
loop_
_entity_poly.entity_id
_entity_poly.type
_entity_poly.pdbx_seq_one_letter_code
_entity_poly.pdbx_strand_id
1 'polypeptide(L)'
;MPPLCHGVLPKELSSKTIEMVKGLCPNVVEIIEPAKEGYQLTLKLNLNQIPRNKDYDKIIREISSVHSVILSSQLKEILWNVNSDDALQGMYKPIKLVYHPREPFFLIRQPQRIIAVFPIRFKEKSDVTIATTFFQELVDVGSSDKWAKVPPCNWSAIPPPELRGEAFEDLSTNGGFFTFDISSRHVEGNRLDKTVWSLLNFSTYVRYHVKSTKGFIQRRMRKRLESLVEALHQTNSEENEQTKQHQVYRYTKKLVRSTKYVILKQRWGTIGRKIKRIGFRLKINGFTRFRQRWLRFPKFSTGYTKI
;
A
#
# COMPACT_ATOMS: atom_id res chain seq x y z
N MET A 1 -11.91 -22.78 9.15
CA MET A 1 -12.52 -22.18 7.93
C MET A 1 -11.65 -22.59 6.75
N PRO A 2 -12.17 -23.37 5.79
CA PRO A 2 -11.36 -23.89 4.70
C PRO A 2 -11.06 -22.77 3.68
N PRO A 3 -9.84 -22.69 3.13
CA PRO A 3 -9.63 -21.93 1.90
C PRO A 3 -10.17 -22.77 0.74
N LEU A 4 -11.38 -22.46 0.29
CA LEU A 4 -11.98 -23.06 -0.89
C LEU A 4 -11.58 -22.25 -2.12
N CYS A 5 -10.71 -22.82 -2.95
CA CYS A 5 -10.39 -22.32 -4.28
C CYS A 5 -11.31 -23.00 -5.31
N HIS A 6 -12.05 -22.23 -6.09
CA HIS A 6 -12.47 -22.65 -7.43
C HIS A 6 -11.35 -22.26 -8.40
N GLY A 7 -10.71 -23.30 -8.93
CA GLY A 7 -9.42 -23.25 -9.62
C GLY A 7 -8.50 -24.29 -8.98
N VAL A 8 -8.31 -25.41 -9.67
CA VAL A 8 -7.55 -26.57 -9.22
C VAL A 8 -6.11 -26.17 -8.89
N LEU A 9 -5.85 -25.86 -7.61
CA LEU A 9 -4.57 -26.19 -7.00
C LEU A 9 -4.63 -27.69 -6.70
N PRO A 10 -3.58 -28.48 -7.04
CA PRO A 10 -3.52 -29.86 -6.57
C PRO A 10 -3.68 -29.84 -5.05
N LYS A 11 -4.39 -30.83 -4.49
CA LYS A 11 -4.45 -31.03 -3.03
C LYS A 11 -3.05 -31.24 -2.42
N GLU A 12 -2.04 -31.38 -3.26
CA GLU A 12 -0.64 -31.64 -2.95
C GLU A 12 0.22 -30.40 -3.25
N LEU A 13 1.12 -30.10 -2.32
CA LEU A 13 2.17 -29.09 -2.53
C LEU A 13 3.05 -29.53 -3.70
N SER A 14 3.58 -28.56 -4.48
CA SER A 14 4.50 -28.92 -5.56
C SER A 14 5.74 -29.63 -5.00
N SER A 15 6.28 -30.60 -5.73
CA SER A 15 7.50 -31.34 -5.36
C SER A 15 8.62 -30.38 -4.97
N LYS A 16 8.80 -29.31 -5.75
CA LYS A 16 9.78 -28.25 -5.49
C LYS A 16 9.53 -27.49 -4.18
N THR A 17 8.27 -27.31 -3.77
CA THR A 17 7.92 -26.73 -2.46
C THR A 17 8.34 -27.65 -1.34
N ILE A 18 8.07 -28.96 -1.48
CA ILE A 18 8.48 -29.97 -0.50
C ILE A 18 10.00 -30.03 -0.40
N GLU A 19 10.72 -30.02 -1.52
CA GLU A 19 12.19 -29.99 -1.55
C GLU A 19 12.76 -28.74 -0.87
N MET A 20 12.21 -27.55 -1.14
CA MET A 20 12.65 -26.33 -0.47
C MET A 20 12.40 -26.37 1.04
N VAL A 21 11.27 -26.91 1.48
CA VAL A 21 10.97 -27.06 2.90
C VAL A 21 11.88 -28.11 3.56
N LYS A 22 12.18 -29.23 2.89
CA LYS A 22 13.16 -30.23 3.35
C LYS A 22 14.58 -29.65 3.43
N GLY A 23 14.92 -28.72 2.54
CA GLY A 23 16.19 -27.99 2.57
C GLY A 23 16.32 -26.98 3.71
N LEU A 24 15.21 -26.57 4.35
CA LEU A 24 15.24 -25.68 5.51
C LEU A 24 15.60 -26.48 6.76
N CYS A 25 16.76 -26.17 7.36
CA CYS A 25 17.19 -26.77 8.62
C CYS A 25 16.97 -28.31 8.68
N PRO A 26 17.65 -29.12 7.84
CA PRO A 26 17.35 -30.54 7.62
C PRO A 26 17.38 -31.40 8.89
N ASN A 27 18.11 -30.96 9.91
CA ASN A 27 18.20 -31.65 11.21
C ASN A 27 17.04 -31.27 12.15
N VAL A 28 16.52 -30.04 12.04
CA VAL A 28 15.54 -29.50 12.99
C VAL A 28 14.10 -29.68 12.51
N VAL A 29 13.86 -29.63 11.19
CA VAL A 29 12.51 -29.68 10.59
C VAL A 29 12.32 -31.01 9.86
N GLU A 30 11.35 -31.80 10.32
CA GLU A 30 10.95 -33.07 9.70
C GLU A 30 9.51 -32.95 9.18
N ILE A 31 9.27 -33.33 7.92
CA ILE A 31 7.91 -33.38 7.35
C ILE A 31 7.26 -34.70 7.75
N ILE A 32 6.08 -34.65 8.38
CA ILE A 32 5.32 -35.85 8.75
C ILE A 32 4.35 -36.20 7.62
N GLU A 33 4.44 -37.44 7.14
CA GLU A 33 3.50 -38.03 6.17
C GLU A 33 2.75 -39.22 6.82
N PRO A 34 1.41 -39.30 6.72
CA PRO A 34 0.50 -38.31 6.13
C PRO A 34 0.37 -37.04 6.98
N ALA A 35 -0.03 -35.93 6.35
CA ALA A 35 -0.37 -34.72 7.10
C ALA A 35 -1.54 -34.98 8.06
N LYS A 36 -1.54 -34.31 9.21
CA LYS A 36 -2.66 -34.37 10.16
C LYS A 36 -3.96 -33.95 9.48
N GLU A 37 -5.06 -34.58 9.88
CA GLU A 37 -6.39 -34.30 9.34
C GLU A 37 -6.69 -32.80 9.34
N GLY A 38 -7.14 -32.28 8.19
CA GLY A 38 -7.45 -30.86 8.00
C GLY A 38 -6.26 -29.96 7.64
N TYR A 39 -5.03 -30.47 7.58
CA TYR A 39 -3.84 -29.72 7.20
C TYR A 39 -3.21 -30.22 5.89
N GLN A 40 -2.64 -29.30 5.11
CA GLN A 40 -1.92 -29.61 3.86
C GLN A 40 -0.46 -30.05 4.11
N LEU A 41 0.13 -29.63 5.23
CA LEU A 41 1.50 -29.93 5.62
C LEU A 41 1.59 -29.98 7.13
N THR A 42 2.26 -31.01 7.67
CA THR A 42 2.58 -31.12 9.10
C THR A 42 4.08 -31.20 9.28
N LEU A 43 4.62 -30.32 10.13
CA LEU A 43 6.04 -30.24 10.42
C LEU A 43 6.28 -30.62 11.89
N LYS A 44 7.29 -31.45 12.12
CA LYS A 44 7.81 -31.79 13.43
C LYS A 44 9.11 -31.03 13.65
N LEU A 45 9.20 -30.34 14.78
CA LEU A 45 10.37 -29.56 15.16
C LEU A 45 11.13 -30.28 16.27
N ASN A 46 12.37 -30.68 15.99
CA ASN A 46 13.24 -31.33 16.96
C ASN A 46 14.01 -30.26 17.75
N LEU A 47 13.41 -29.76 18.83
CA LEU A 47 13.98 -28.68 19.66
C LEU A 47 15.35 -29.03 20.26
N ASN A 48 15.62 -30.31 20.50
CA ASN A 48 16.89 -30.80 21.04
C ASN A 48 18.07 -30.58 20.06
N GLN A 49 17.78 -30.46 18.77
CA GLN A 49 18.79 -30.27 17.74
C GLN A 49 19.07 -28.78 17.47
N ILE A 50 18.39 -27.87 18.18
CA ILE A 50 18.68 -26.45 18.11
C ILE A 50 19.95 -26.17 18.96
N PRO A 51 21.05 -25.70 18.36
CA PRO A 51 22.28 -25.42 19.06
C PRO A 51 22.06 -24.31 20.10
N ARG A 52 22.68 -24.42 21.28
CA ARG A 52 22.60 -23.39 22.34
C ARG A 52 23.58 -22.23 22.14
N ASN A 53 24.40 -22.30 21.10
CA ASN A 53 25.40 -21.27 20.74
C ASN A 53 24.76 -20.10 19.98
N LYS A 54 25.49 -19.02 19.74
CA LYS A 54 25.03 -17.79 19.04
C LYS A 54 24.34 -18.00 17.67
N ASP A 55 24.40 -19.20 17.09
CA ASP A 55 23.74 -19.54 15.83
C ASP A 55 22.25 -19.95 15.99
N TYR A 56 21.72 -20.06 17.22
CA TYR A 56 20.28 -20.35 17.42
C TYR A 56 19.37 -19.31 16.74
N ASP A 57 19.79 -18.04 16.69
CA ASP A 57 19.03 -16.97 16.06
C ASP A 57 18.82 -17.21 14.55
N LYS A 58 19.80 -17.80 13.86
CA LYS A 58 19.70 -18.11 12.44
C LYS A 58 18.67 -19.22 12.21
N ILE A 59 18.73 -20.28 13.01
CA ILE A 59 17.81 -21.42 12.93
C ILE A 59 16.38 -20.99 13.25
N ILE A 60 16.17 -20.18 14.30
CA ILE A 60 14.85 -19.64 14.64
C ILE A 60 14.29 -18.79 13.49
N ARG A 61 15.13 -17.95 12.86
CA ARG A 61 14.72 -17.16 11.68
C ARG A 61 14.35 -18.04 10.49
N GLU A 62 15.12 -19.09 10.21
CA GLU A 62 14.83 -20.04 9.14
C GLU A 62 13.52 -20.79 9.40
N ILE A 63 13.29 -21.29 10.62
CA ILE A 63 12.02 -21.92 11.02
C ILE A 63 10.86 -20.94 10.85
N SER A 64 11.03 -19.69 11.27
CA SER A 64 10.01 -18.65 11.12
C SER A 64 9.73 -18.31 9.65
N SER A 65 10.67 -18.58 8.75
CA SER A 65 10.55 -18.31 7.32
C SER A 65 9.80 -19.40 6.54
N VAL A 66 9.53 -20.57 7.13
CA VAL A 66 8.90 -21.72 6.46
C VAL A 66 7.60 -21.33 5.73
N HIS A 67 6.72 -20.59 6.40
CA HIS A 67 5.49 -20.11 5.77
C HIS A 67 5.77 -19.21 4.56
N SER A 68 6.74 -18.30 4.68
CA SER A 68 7.18 -17.46 3.56
C SER A 68 7.74 -18.29 2.40
N VAL A 69 8.50 -19.34 2.69
CA VAL A 69 9.07 -20.23 1.68
C VAL A 69 7.97 -20.95 0.92
N ILE A 70 6.98 -21.51 1.61
CA ILE A 70 5.82 -22.20 1.02
C ILE A 70 5.03 -21.25 0.11
N LEU A 71 4.77 -20.01 0.53
CA LEU A 71 4.04 -19.06 -0.31
C LEU A 71 4.87 -18.61 -1.52
N SER A 72 6.18 -18.43 -1.32
CA SER A 72 7.08 -17.93 -2.35
C SER A 72 7.46 -18.98 -3.39
N SER A 73 7.36 -20.27 -3.07
CA SER A 73 7.89 -21.36 -3.89
C SER A 73 7.27 -21.40 -5.29
N GLN A 74 5.94 -21.37 -5.35
CA GLN A 74 5.17 -21.41 -6.58
C GLN A 74 5.47 -20.19 -7.45
N LEU A 75 5.54 -19.01 -6.83
CA LEU A 75 5.86 -17.77 -7.54
C LEU A 75 7.31 -17.77 -8.05
N LYS A 76 8.27 -18.24 -7.26
CA LYS A 76 9.68 -18.39 -7.67
C LYS A 76 9.81 -19.31 -8.86
N GLU A 77 9.09 -20.43 -8.88
CA GLU A 77 9.10 -21.38 -9.98
C GLU A 77 8.57 -20.76 -11.28
N ILE A 78 7.44 -20.06 -11.20
CA ILE A 78 6.86 -19.39 -12.36
C ILE A 78 7.78 -18.27 -12.87
N LEU A 79 8.37 -17.50 -11.97
CA LEU A 79 9.25 -16.37 -12.32
C LEU A 79 10.65 -16.80 -12.77
N TRP A 80 11.12 -17.98 -12.36
CA TRP A 80 12.40 -18.51 -12.87
C TRP A 80 12.29 -18.87 -14.35
N ASN A 81 11.12 -19.35 -14.77
CA ASN A 81 10.83 -19.77 -16.14
C ASN A 81 10.32 -18.62 -17.03
N VAL A 82 10.71 -17.36 -16.77
CA VAL A 82 10.27 -16.19 -17.57
C VAL A 82 10.69 -16.29 -19.05
N ASN A 83 11.80 -16.98 -19.33
CA ASN A 83 12.36 -17.12 -20.68
C ASN A 83 12.03 -18.47 -21.35
N SER A 84 11.17 -19.31 -20.78
CA SER A 84 10.81 -20.58 -21.42
C SER A 84 9.97 -20.34 -22.68
N ASP A 85 10.33 -20.96 -23.80
CA ASP A 85 9.69 -20.83 -25.12
C ASP A 85 8.27 -21.43 -25.22
N ASP A 86 7.66 -21.86 -24.11
CA ASP A 86 6.28 -22.37 -24.02
C ASP A 86 5.21 -21.34 -24.45
N ALA A 87 5.60 -20.09 -24.74
CA ALA A 87 4.71 -19.00 -25.13
C ALA A 87 4.32 -19.00 -26.63
N LEU A 88 4.79 -19.95 -27.43
CA LEU A 88 4.56 -19.98 -28.89
C LEU A 88 3.12 -20.35 -29.31
N GLN A 89 2.23 -20.68 -28.37
CA GLN A 89 0.92 -21.25 -28.68
C GLN A 89 -0.27 -20.31 -28.38
N GLY A 90 -0.22 -19.07 -28.87
CA GLY A 90 -1.39 -18.24 -29.23
C GLY A 90 -2.45 -17.86 -28.18
N MET A 91 -2.49 -18.46 -26.99
CA MET A 91 -3.38 -18.13 -25.87
C MET A 91 -2.59 -18.11 -24.57
N TYR A 92 -2.31 -16.90 -24.07
CA TYR A 92 -1.68 -16.71 -22.78
C TYR A 92 -2.69 -17.00 -21.66
N LYS A 93 -2.78 -18.26 -21.23
CA LYS A 93 -3.68 -18.65 -20.14
C LYS A 93 -3.25 -17.98 -18.82
N PRO A 94 -4.11 -17.18 -18.16
CA PRO A 94 -3.79 -16.60 -16.87
C PRO A 94 -3.60 -17.69 -15.80
N ILE A 95 -2.55 -17.56 -15.00
CA ILE A 95 -2.33 -18.37 -13.80
C ILE A 95 -2.86 -17.57 -12.61
N LYS A 96 -3.98 -18.01 -12.05
CA LYS A 96 -4.59 -17.41 -10.86
C LYS A 96 -3.86 -17.88 -9.60
N LEU A 97 -3.29 -16.94 -8.84
CA LEU A 97 -2.67 -17.18 -7.54
C LEU A 97 -3.58 -16.67 -6.42
N VAL A 98 -3.98 -17.58 -5.53
CA VAL A 98 -4.92 -17.29 -4.43
C VAL A 98 -4.22 -17.46 -3.08
N TYR A 99 -3.46 -16.45 -2.66
CA TYR A 99 -2.87 -16.42 -1.31
C TYR A 99 -3.84 -15.90 -0.26
N HIS A 100 -4.77 -15.03 -0.68
CA HIS A 100 -5.87 -14.57 0.14
C HIS A 100 -7.18 -14.81 -0.61
N PRO A 101 -8.20 -15.46 -0.02
CA PRO A 101 -9.44 -15.84 -0.71
C PRO A 101 -10.19 -14.73 -1.46
N ARG A 102 -10.02 -13.46 -1.08
CA ARG A 102 -10.74 -12.32 -1.70
C ARG A 102 -9.86 -11.48 -2.62
N GLU A 103 -8.58 -11.81 -2.69
CA GLU A 103 -7.55 -10.97 -3.29
C GLU A 103 -6.57 -11.86 -4.07
N PRO A 104 -7.07 -12.59 -5.07
CA PRO A 104 -6.19 -13.28 -5.98
C PRO A 104 -5.42 -12.26 -6.82
N PHE A 105 -4.27 -12.66 -7.34
CA PHE A 105 -3.63 -11.95 -8.44
C PHE A 105 -3.26 -12.94 -9.54
N PHE A 106 -3.13 -12.45 -10.76
CA PHE A 106 -2.94 -13.26 -11.95
C PHE A 106 -1.54 -13.08 -12.50
N LEU A 107 -0.96 -14.15 -13.03
CA LEU A 107 0.25 -14.10 -13.82
C LEU A 107 -0.07 -14.50 -15.25
N ILE A 108 0.29 -13.66 -16.19
CA ILE A 108 0.13 -13.92 -17.62
C ILE A 108 1.53 -14.02 -18.22
N ARG A 109 1.89 -15.18 -18.74
CA ARG A 109 3.16 -15.37 -19.43
C ARG A 109 3.06 -14.79 -20.84
N GLN A 110 4.01 -13.96 -21.22
CA GLN A 110 4.17 -13.43 -22.58
C GLN A 110 5.59 -13.73 -23.07
N PRO A 111 5.88 -13.60 -24.38
CA PRO A 111 7.24 -13.76 -24.88
C PRO A 111 8.17 -12.78 -24.15
N GLN A 112 9.21 -13.31 -23.51
CA GLN A 112 10.27 -12.55 -22.81
C GLN A 112 9.84 -11.76 -21.55
N ARG A 113 8.57 -11.83 -21.14
CA ARG A 113 8.09 -11.17 -19.89
C ARG A 113 6.88 -11.87 -19.29
N ILE A 114 6.69 -11.70 -17.99
CA ILE A 114 5.50 -12.10 -17.26
C ILE A 114 4.78 -10.85 -16.77
N ILE A 115 3.49 -10.74 -17.04
CA ILE A 115 2.64 -9.66 -16.52
C ILE A 115 1.97 -10.16 -15.25
N ALA A 116 2.21 -9.49 -14.13
CA ALA A 116 1.49 -9.71 -12.88
C ALA A 116 0.35 -8.71 -12.74
N VAL A 117 -0.89 -9.18 -12.67
CA VAL A 117 -2.11 -8.37 -12.61
C VAL A 117 -2.79 -8.51 -11.25
N PHE A 118 -2.93 -7.39 -10.56
CA PHE A 118 -3.54 -7.29 -9.24
C PHE A 118 -4.92 -6.63 -9.34
N PRO A 119 -6.03 -7.39 -9.24
CA PRO A 119 -7.36 -6.84 -9.06
C PRO A 119 -7.51 -6.25 -7.66
N ILE A 120 -7.71 -4.93 -7.56
CA ILE A 120 -7.77 -4.24 -6.27
C ILE A 120 -9.21 -3.94 -5.88
N ARG A 121 -9.57 -4.38 -4.67
CA ARG A 121 -10.89 -4.16 -4.07
C ARG A 121 -10.78 -3.42 -2.74
N PHE A 122 -11.62 -2.40 -2.58
CA PHE A 122 -11.82 -1.70 -1.31
C PHE A 122 -13.28 -1.80 -0.86
N LYS A 123 -13.51 -1.81 0.44
CA LYS A 123 -14.88 -1.76 1.00
C LYS A 123 -15.46 -0.36 0.94
N GLU A 124 -14.65 0.65 1.20
CA GLU A 124 -15.08 2.05 1.30
C GLU A 124 -14.80 2.85 0.03
N LYS A 125 -15.75 3.67 -0.40
CA LYS A 125 -15.59 4.54 -1.57
C LYS A 125 -14.47 5.58 -1.40
N SER A 126 -14.26 6.08 -0.18
CA SER A 126 -13.15 7.01 0.11
C SER A 126 -11.79 6.37 -0.13
N ASP A 127 -11.66 5.09 0.23
CA ASP A 127 -10.41 4.35 0.08
C ASP A 127 -10.11 4.11 -1.41
N VAL A 128 -11.15 3.91 -2.23
CA VAL A 128 -11.02 3.86 -3.70
C VAL A 128 -10.42 5.17 -4.22
N THR A 129 -10.96 6.34 -3.85
CA THR A 129 -10.43 7.63 -4.33
C THR A 129 -8.98 7.85 -3.92
N ILE A 130 -8.62 7.51 -2.68
CA ILE A 130 -7.23 7.62 -2.20
C ILE A 130 -6.33 6.64 -2.97
N ALA A 131 -6.79 5.41 -3.20
CA ALA A 131 -6.02 4.40 -3.93
C ALA A 131 -5.82 4.79 -5.41
N THR A 132 -6.85 5.30 -6.09
CA THR A 132 -6.76 5.75 -7.48
C THR A 132 -5.69 6.83 -7.66
N THR A 133 -5.68 7.83 -6.78
CA THR A 133 -4.65 8.88 -6.80
C THR A 133 -3.26 8.31 -6.49
N PHE A 134 -3.15 7.37 -5.55
CA PHE A 134 -1.91 6.66 -5.26
C PHE A 134 -1.38 5.87 -6.46
N PHE A 135 -2.24 5.17 -7.20
CA PHE A 135 -1.84 4.39 -8.37
C PHE A 135 -1.38 5.26 -9.52
N GLN A 136 -2.08 6.37 -9.79
CA GLN A 136 -1.67 7.33 -10.81
C GLN A 136 -0.25 7.86 -10.52
N GLU A 137 0.00 8.31 -9.30
CA GLU A 137 1.34 8.77 -8.89
C GLU A 137 2.39 7.65 -8.96
N LEU A 138 2.03 6.42 -8.62
CA LEU A 138 2.95 5.28 -8.69
C LEU A 138 3.34 4.96 -10.14
N VAL A 139 2.39 5.01 -11.08
CA VAL A 139 2.64 4.83 -12.52
C VAL A 139 3.49 5.97 -13.07
N ASP A 140 3.21 7.22 -12.69
CA ASP A 140 3.99 8.39 -13.12
C ASP A 140 5.44 8.30 -12.62
N VAL A 141 5.65 7.88 -11.37
CA VAL A 141 7.00 7.67 -10.82
C VAL A 141 7.69 6.48 -11.47
N GLY A 142 6.97 5.37 -11.68
CA GLY A 142 7.48 4.15 -12.30
C GLY A 142 7.89 4.37 -13.76
N SER A 143 7.25 5.30 -14.45
CA SER A 143 7.55 5.67 -15.84
C SER A 143 8.72 6.66 -15.97
N SER A 144 9.27 7.15 -14.85
CA SER A 144 10.41 8.08 -14.88
C SER A 144 11.72 7.35 -15.18
N ASP A 145 12.58 7.96 -16.00
CA ASP A 145 13.92 7.43 -16.35
C ASP A 145 14.79 7.08 -15.14
N LYS A 146 14.56 7.75 -14.00
CA LYS A 146 15.25 7.45 -12.73
C LYS A 146 15.01 6.02 -12.24
N TRP A 147 13.90 5.42 -12.62
CA TRP A 147 13.46 4.08 -12.23
C TRP A 147 13.43 3.10 -13.40
N ALA A 148 14.17 3.37 -14.48
CA ALA A 148 14.22 2.51 -15.68
C ALA A 148 14.62 1.04 -15.40
N LYS A 149 15.29 0.76 -14.27
CA LYS A 149 15.69 -0.58 -13.83
C LYS A 149 14.60 -1.36 -13.09
N VAL A 150 13.49 -0.71 -12.73
CA VAL A 150 12.36 -1.30 -11.99
C VAL A 150 11.37 -1.92 -12.98
N PRO A 151 10.60 -2.97 -12.59
CA PRO A 151 9.48 -3.45 -13.38
C PRO A 151 8.55 -2.30 -13.80
N PRO A 152 8.30 -2.10 -15.11
CA PRO A 152 7.28 -1.18 -15.57
C PRO A 152 5.95 -1.54 -14.93
N CYS A 153 5.16 -0.53 -14.58
CA CYS A 153 3.85 -0.73 -13.98
C CYS A 153 2.81 0.14 -14.64
N ASN A 154 1.56 -0.33 -14.63
CA ASN A 154 0.43 0.39 -15.18
C ASN A 154 -0.81 0.19 -14.31
N TRP A 155 -1.78 1.09 -14.44
CA TRP A 155 -3.07 0.99 -13.77
C TRP A 155 -4.20 1.25 -14.75
N SER A 156 -5.24 0.42 -14.70
CA SER A 156 -6.43 0.56 -15.52
C SER A 156 -7.68 0.31 -14.68
N ALA A 157 -8.74 1.09 -14.92
CA ALA A 157 -10.04 0.82 -14.32
C ALA A 157 -10.73 -0.42 -14.95
N ILE A 158 -10.35 -0.78 -16.17
CA ILE A 158 -10.94 -1.85 -16.97
C ILE A 158 -10.02 -3.09 -16.91
N PRO A 159 -10.57 -4.31 -16.80
CA PRO A 159 -9.76 -5.53 -16.84
C PRO A 159 -8.91 -5.60 -18.11
N PRO A 160 -7.62 -5.98 -18.00
CA PRO A 160 -6.77 -6.18 -19.15
C PRO A 160 -7.34 -7.28 -20.07
N PRO A 161 -7.19 -7.17 -21.40
CA PRO A 161 -7.81 -8.08 -22.36
C PRO A 161 -7.36 -9.54 -22.17
N GLU A 162 -6.18 -9.76 -21.59
CA GLU A 162 -5.63 -11.08 -21.27
C GLU A 162 -6.42 -11.81 -20.17
N LEU A 163 -7.20 -11.09 -19.35
CA LEU A 163 -8.07 -11.70 -18.33
C LEU A 163 -9.50 -11.95 -18.83
N ARG A 164 -9.77 -11.79 -20.12
CA ARG A 164 -11.09 -12.11 -20.70
C ARG A 164 -11.35 -13.61 -20.58
N GLY A 165 -12.48 -13.97 -19.95
CA GLY A 165 -12.90 -15.36 -19.72
C GLY A 165 -12.69 -15.87 -18.29
N GLU A 166 -12.00 -15.10 -17.44
CA GLU A 166 -11.93 -15.38 -16.01
C GLU A 166 -13.27 -15.11 -15.30
N ALA A 167 -13.43 -15.68 -14.10
CA ALA A 167 -14.67 -15.56 -13.33
C ALA A 167 -15.04 -14.09 -13.07
N PHE A 168 -16.34 -13.77 -13.21
CA PHE A 168 -16.84 -12.41 -13.04
C PHE A 168 -16.50 -11.80 -11.66
N GLU A 169 -16.50 -12.63 -10.61
CA GLU A 169 -16.10 -12.22 -9.26
C GLU A 169 -14.67 -11.67 -9.21
N ASP A 170 -13.75 -12.30 -9.96
CA ASP A 170 -12.35 -11.91 -10.02
C ASP A 170 -12.12 -10.63 -10.86
N LEU A 171 -13.00 -10.37 -11.82
CA LEU A 171 -12.96 -9.19 -12.68
C LEU A 171 -13.75 -7.99 -12.12
N SER A 172 -14.69 -8.23 -11.20
CA SER A 172 -15.44 -7.17 -10.53
C SER A 172 -14.57 -6.49 -9.48
N THR A 173 -14.01 -5.33 -9.84
CA THR A 173 -13.16 -4.51 -8.97
C THR A 173 -13.62 -3.06 -8.96
N ASN A 174 -13.47 -2.38 -7.82
CA ASN A 174 -13.74 -0.95 -7.70
C ASN A 174 -12.46 -0.10 -7.64
N GLY A 175 -11.31 -0.69 -7.29
CA GLY A 175 -10.00 -0.03 -7.29
C GLY A 175 -9.25 -0.16 -8.63
N GLY A 176 -9.79 -0.91 -9.58
CA GLY A 176 -9.16 -1.22 -10.86
C GLY A 176 -8.11 -2.34 -10.77
N PHE A 177 -7.31 -2.43 -11.82
CA PHE A 177 -6.28 -3.44 -12.05
C PHE A 177 -4.93 -2.76 -12.10
N PHE A 178 -4.03 -3.21 -11.24
CA PHE A 178 -2.64 -2.77 -11.25
C PHE A 178 -1.77 -3.84 -11.87
N THR A 179 -0.89 -3.49 -12.80
CA THR A 179 -0.06 -4.46 -13.53
C THR A 179 1.42 -4.17 -13.33
N PHE A 180 2.23 -5.23 -13.28
CA PHE A 180 3.70 -5.17 -13.33
C PHE A 180 4.23 -6.04 -14.46
N ASP A 181 5.15 -5.48 -15.24
CA ASP A 181 5.83 -6.18 -16.32
C ASP A 181 7.20 -6.71 -15.84
N ILE A 182 7.28 -8.02 -15.67
CA ILE A 182 8.45 -8.69 -15.11
C ILE A 182 9.20 -9.41 -16.24
N SER A 183 10.28 -8.80 -16.73
CA SER A 183 11.25 -9.45 -17.61
C SER A 183 12.42 -10.09 -16.85
N SER A 184 13.28 -10.84 -17.56
CA SER A 184 14.43 -11.57 -17.01
C SER A 184 15.31 -10.72 -16.08
N ARG A 185 15.57 -9.46 -16.46
CA ARG A 185 16.38 -8.50 -15.68
C ARG A 185 15.91 -8.27 -14.24
N HIS A 186 14.62 -8.52 -13.95
CA HIS A 186 14.04 -8.35 -12.61
C HIS A 186 14.09 -9.62 -11.76
N VAL A 187 14.37 -10.77 -12.38
CA VAL A 187 14.40 -12.09 -11.74
C VAL A 187 15.80 -12.73 -11.74
N GLU A 188 16.76 -12.13 -12.44
CA GLU A 188 18.16 -12.58 -12.48
C GLU A 188 18.85 -12.57 -11.09
N GLY A 189 19.45 -13.72 -10.74
CA GLY A 189 20.24 -13.90 -9.53
C GLY A 189 19.48 -13.58 -8.24
N ASN A 190 20.11 -12.81 -7.35
CA ASN A 190 19.56 -12.46 -6.04
C ASN A 190 18.36 -11.49 -6.08
N ARG A 191 17.87 -11.11 -7.27
CA ARG A 191 16.71 -10.22 -7.43
C ARG A 191 15.39 -10.98 -7.38
N LEU A 192 15.38 -12.26 -7.73
CA LEU A 192 14.18 -13.10 -7.72
C LEU A 192 13.43 -13.01 -6.38
N ASP A 193 14.14 -13.23 -5.28
CA ASP A 193 13.54 -13.22 -3.94
C ASP A 193 12.90 -11.86 -3.58
N LYS A 194 13.54 -10.77 -3.99
CA LYS A 194 13.03 -9.40 -3.75
C LYS A 194 11.78 -9.13 -4.59
N THR A 195 11.77 -9.56 -5.85
CA THR A 195 10.63 -9.42 -6.75
C THR A 195 9.44 -10.24 -6.24
N VAL A 196 9.67 -11.49 -5.87
CA VAL A 196 8.69 -12.38 -5.26
C VAL A 196 8.10 -11.76 -3.99
N TRP A 197 8.96 -11.29 -3.09
CA TRP A 197 8.51 -10.61 -1.87
C TRP A 197 7.67 -9.38 -2.17
N SER A 198 8.07 -8.57 -3.15
CA SER A 198 7.35 -7.34 -3.51
C SER A 198 5.97 -7.64 -4.09
N LEU A 199 5.86 -8.65 -4.96
CA LEU A 199 4.58 -9.06 -5.57
C LEU A 199 3.61 -9.64 -4.55
N LEU A 200 4.08 -10.56 -3.69
CA LEU A 200 3.24 -11.16 -2.64
C LEU A 200 2.71 -10.12 -1.64
N ASN A 201 3.50 -9.08 -1.37
CA ASN A 201 3.13 -8.05 -0.39
C ASN A 201 2.48 -6.81 -1.00
N PHE A 202 2.37 -6.71 -2.33
CA PHE A 202 1.91 -5.49 -3.01
C PHE A 202 0.51 -5.06 -2.56
N SER A 203 -0.47 -5.97 -2.54
CA SER A 203 -1.84 -5.65 -2.14
C SER A 203 -1.91 -5.16 -0.68
N THR A 204 -1.14 -5.79 0.22
CA THR A 204 -1.04 -5.37 1.63
C THR A 204 -0.38 -4.00 1.75
N TYR A 205 0.69 -3.76 0.98
CA TYR A 205 1.40 -2.49 0.93
C TYR A 205 0.46 -1.35 0.52
N VAL A 206 -0.31 -1.53 -0.55
CA VAL A 206 -1.30 -0.54 -1.01
C VAL A 206 -2.32 -0.25 0.08
N ARG A 207 -2.95 -1.27 0.67
CA ARG A 207 -3.98 -1.06 1.71
C ARG A 207 -3.43 -0.36 2.94
N TYR A 208 -2.22 -0.74 3.35
CA TYR A 208 -1.54 -0.08 4.45
C TYR A 208 -1.35 1.42 4.18
N HIS A 209 -0.91 1.78 2.98
CA HIS A 209 -0.68 3.19 2.63
C HIS A 209 -1.97 3.99 2.41
N VAL A 210 -3.03 3.37 1.89
CA VAL A 210 -4.36 3.99 1.81
C VAL A 210 -4.88 4.31 3.22
N LYS A 211 -4.85 3.33 4.14
CA LYS A 211 -5.26 3.54 5.54
C LYS A 211 -4.40 4.60 6.24
N SER A 212 -3.09 4.57 6.03
CA SER A 212 -2.16 5.55 6.61
C SER A 212 -2.45 6.96 6.11
N THR A 213 -2.74 7.12 4.82
CA THR A 213 -3.08 8.41 4.20
C THR A 213 -4.41 8.94 4.74
N LYS A 214 -5.42 8.08 4.88
CA LYS A 214 -6.70 8.42 5.51
C LYS A 214 -6.51 8.91 6.95
N GLY A 215 -5.74 8.18 7.76
CA GLY A 215 -5.39 8.59 9.12
C GLY A 215 -4.63 9.92 9.19
N PHE A 216 -3.73 10.15 8.24
CA PHE A 216 -3.02 11.43 8.12
C PHE A 216 -3.96 12.60 7.80
N ILE A 217 -4.88 12.42 6.85
CA ILE A 217 -5.90 13.42 6.49
C ILE A 217 -6.75 13.75 7.72
N GLN A 218 -7.24 12.74 8.42
CA GLN A 218 -8.03 12.93 9.65
C GLN A 218 -7.26 13.70 10.73
N ARG A 219 -5.97 13.37 10.95
CA ARG A 219 -5.12 14.12 11.90
C ARG A 219 -4.98 15.59 11.50
N ARG A 220 -4.80 15.87 10.20
CA ARG A 220 -4.68 17.25 9.69
C ARG A 220 -6.00 18.02 9.82
N MET A 221 -7.13 17.35 9.59
CA MET A 221 -8.46 17.93 9.79
C MET A 221 -8.70 18.29 11.25
N ARG A 222 -8.38 17.41 12.20
CA ARG A 222 -8.48 17.69 13.64
C ARG A 222 -7.64 18.91 14.06
N LYS A 223 -6.37 18.96 13.65
CA LYS A 223 -5.50 20.12 13.93
C LYS A 223 -6.05 21.43 13.35
N ARG A 224 -6.70 21.37 12.18
CA ARG A 224 -7.34 22.55 11.58
C ARG A 224 -8.59 22.97 12.34
N LEU A 225 -9.38 22.01 12.82
CA LEU A 225 -10.55 22.28 13.65
C LEU A 225 -10.15 22.92 14.99
N GLU A 226 -9.14 22.35 15.67
CA GLU A 226 -8.58 22.90 16.91
C GLU A 226 -8.17 24.37 16.72
N SER A 227 -7.40 24.67 15.67
CA SER A 227 -6.98 26.04 15.35
C SER A 227 -8.14 27.00 15.05
N LEU A 228 -9.23 26.52 14.43
CA LEU A 228 -10.41 27.36 14.17
C LEU A 228 -11.21 27.62 15.46
N VAL A 229 -11.32 26.61 16.33
CA VAL A 229 -11.97 26.72 17.63
C VAL A 229 -11.21 27.70 18.54
N GLU A 230 -9.88 27.62 18.56
CA GLU A 230 -9.03 28.59 19.27
C GLU A 230 -9.27 30.03 18.80
N ALA A 231 -9.32 30.26 17.49
CA ALA A 231 -9.59 31.58 16.92
C ALA A 231 -10.98 32.12 17.32
N LEU A 232 -12.01 31.26 17.34
CA LEU A 232 -13.36 31.65 17.79
C LEU A 232 -13.39 32.00 19.28
N HIS A 233 -12.66 31.26 20.12
CA HIS A 233 -12.58 31.58 21.55
C HIS A 233 -11.82 32.90 21.79
N GLN A 234 -10.76 33.17 21.03
CA GLN A 234 -10.05 34.45 21.09
C GLN A 234 -10.96 35.63 20.74
N THR A 235 -11.72 35.54 19.65
CA THR A 235 -12.66 36.62 19.26
C THR A 235 -13.76 36.84 20.30
N ASN A 236 -14.29 35.77 20.89
CA ASN A 236 -15.31 35.89 21.94
C ASN A 236 -14.75 36.53 23.22
N SER A 237 -13.48 36.25 23.56
CA SER A 237 -12.81 36.88 24.70
C SER A 237 -12.55 38.36 24.44
N GLU A 238 -12.07 38.72 23.25
CA GLU A 238 -11.84 40.12 22.85
C GLU A 238 -13.14 40.93 22.84
N GLU A 239 -14.26 40.39 22.36
CA GLU A 239 -15.57 41.04 22.42
C GLU A 239 -16.08 41.22 23.87
N ASN A 240 -15.83 40.23 24.74
CA ASN A 240 -16.17 40.31 26.16
C ASN A 240 -15.29 41.31 26.93
N GLU A 241 -14.00 41.43 26.59
CA GLU A 241 -13.13 42.45 27.16
C GLU A 241 -13.49 43.85 26.64
N GLN A 242 -13.81 44.00 25.36
CA GLN A 242 -14.29 45.26 24.80
C GLN A 242 -15.64 45.67 25.41
N THR A 243 -16.57 44.75 25.65
CA THR A 243 -17.85 45.07 26.33
C THR A 243 -17.65 45.43 27.79
N LYS A 244 -16.73 44.79 28.52
CA LYS A 244 -16.32 45.21 29.87
C LYS A 244 -15.67 46.59 29.88
N GLN A 245 -14.74 46.88 28.96
CA GLN A 245 -14.14 48.21 28.82
C GLN A 245 -15.19 49.27 28.42
N HIS A 246 -16.14 48.95 27.53
CA HIS A 246 -17.25 49.86 27.18
C HIS A 246 -18.24 50.05 28.34
N GLN A 247 -18.44 49.08 29.23
CA GLN A 247 -19.23 49.26 30.47
C GLN A 247 -18.52 50.14 31.49
N VAL A 248 -17.20 49.98 31.66
CA VAL A 248 -16.36 50.85 32.49
C VAL A 248 -16.32 52.29 31.94
N TYR A 249 -16.25 52.46 30.61
CA TYR A 249 -16.37 53.77 29.96
C TYR A 249 -17.80 54.32 29.93
N ARG A 250 -18.85 53.49 30.01
CA ARG A 250 -20.25 53.95 30.11
C ARG A 250 -20.59 54.52 31.48
N TYR A 251 -19.92 54.09 32.55
CA TYR A 251 -20.07 54.70 33.88
C TYR A 251 -19.35 56.05 34.00
N THR A 252 -18.39 56.35 33.12
CA THR A 252 -17.63 57.62 33.11
C THR A 252 -18.01 58.57 31.98
N LYS A 253 -18.87 58.16 31.03
CA LYS A 253 -19.43 59.03 29.99
C LYS A 253 -20.96 59.02 30.01
N LYS A 254 -21.49 59.53 31.12
CA LYS A 254 -22.82 60.14 31.16
C LYS A 254 -22.71 61.66 30.94
N LEU A 255 -21.91 62.07 29.97
CA LEU A 255 -21.99 63.40 29.36
C LEU A 255 -21.57 63.28 27.89
N VAL A 256 -22.35 63.91 27.02
CA VAL A 256 -22.17 64.02 25.56
C VAL A 256 -22.68 62.84 24.73
N ARG A 257 -24.01 62.87 24.46
CA ARG A 257 -24.61 62.27 23.27
C ARG A 257 -24.13 63.02 22.02
N SER A 258 -23.78 62.28 20.97
CA SER A 258 -24.23 62.43 19.57
C SER A 258 -23.13 62.10 18.52
N THR A 259 -23.60 61.67 17.34
CA THR A 259 -22.90 61.76 16.04
C THR A 259 -21.83 60.73 15.62
N LYS A 260 -21.91 59.45 16.00
CA LYS A 260 -21.02 58.40 15.42
C LYS A 260 -21.70 57.20 14.74
N TYR A 261 -23.02 57.09 14.78
CA TYR A 261 -23.71 55.90 14.25
C TYR A 261 -23.87 55.88 12.72
N VAL A 262 -23.78 57.04 12.05
CA VAL A 262 -23.97 57.14 10.58
C VAL A 262 -22.72 56.74 9.79
N ILE A 263 -21.52 56.93 10.35
CA ILE A 263 -20.24 56.65 9.66
C ILE A 263 -19.91 55.14 9.66
N LEU A 264 -20.36 54.39 10.66
CA LEU A 264 -20.06 52.96 10.78
C LEU A 264 -20.82 52.11 9.73
N LYS A 265 -22.02 52.55 9.31
CA LYS A 265 -22.86 51.82 8.35
C LYS A 265 -22.31 51.86 6.91
N GLN A 266 -21.53 52.89 6.56
CA GLN A 266 -20.90 53.01 5.24
C GLN A 266 -19.65 52.12 5.07
N ARG A 267 -19.00 51.71 6.18
CA ARG A 267 -17.80 50.84 6.14
C ARG A 267 -18.11 49.35 5.98
N TRP A 268 -19.31 48.89 6.36
CA TRP A 268 -19.68 47.46 6.26
C TRP A 268 -20.18 47.05 4.86
N GLY A 269 -20.61 48.00 4.02
CA GLY A 269 -21.04 47.74 2.65
C GLY A 269 -19.89 47.44 1.65
N THR A 270 -18.65 47.77 2.01
CA THR A 270 -17.45 47.58 1.16
C THR A 270 -16.70 46.28 1.48
N ILE A 271 -16.81 45.74 2.70
CA ILE A 271 -16.18 44.46 3.09
C ILE A 271 -16.96 43.28 2.51
N GLY A 272 -18.30 43.33 2.54
CA GLY A 272 -19.15 42.26 1.98
C GLY A 272 -18.98 42.05 0.47
N ARG A 273 -18.55 43.07 -0.28
CA ARG A 273 -18.29 42.97 -1.73
C ARG A 273 -16.92 42.36 -2.07
N LYS A 274 -15.94 42.36 -1.14
CA LYS A 274 -14.63 41.71 -1.35
C LYS A 274 -14.68 40.19 -1.19
N ILE A 275 -15.61 39.66 -0.40
CA ILE A 275 -15.73 38.22 -0.13
C ILE A 275 -16.32 37.45 -1.32
N LYS A 276 -17.07 38.11 -2.22
CA LYS A 276 -17.64 37.48 -3.44
C LYS A 276 -16.69 37.36 -4.64
N ARG A 277 -15.43 37.81 -4.56
CA ARG A 277 -14.44 37.67 -5.66
C ARG A 277 -13.33 36.66 -5.43
N ILE A 278 -13.37 35.93 -4.33
CA ILE A 278 -12.33 34.96 -4.02
C ILE A 278 -12.72 33.59 -4.61
N GLY A 279 -12.69 33.51 -5.94
CA GLY A 279 -12.65 32.24 -6.65
C GLY A 279 -11.25 31.67 -6.56
N PHE A 280 -10.96 30.87 -5.53
CA PHE A 280 -9.69 30.16 -5.47
C PHE A 280 -9.74 28.95 -6.41
N ARG A 281 -9.13 29.10 -7.60
CA ARG A 281 -8.52 27.97 -8.30
C ARG A 281 -7.48 27.35 -7.36
N LEU A 282 -7.79 26.18 -6.81
CA LEU A 282 -6.85 25.37 -6.03
C LEU A 282 -5.73 24.86 -6.96
N LYS A 283 -4.66 25.65 -7.12
CA LYS A 283 -3.36 25.13 -7.53
C LYS A 283 -2.62 24.69 -6.27
N ILE A 284 -2.54 23.37 -6.06
CA ILE A 284 -1.79 22.78 -4.96
C ILE A 284 -0.29 22.83 -5.31
N ASN A 285 0.35 23.96 -5.05
CA ASN A 285 1.82 24.03 -5.04
C ASN A 285 2.32 23.50 -3.69
N GLY A 286 2.82 22.25 -3.68
CA GLY A 286 3.33 21.62 -2.45
C GLY A 286 3.83 20.19 -2.57
N PHE A 287 3.76 19.56 -3.74
CA PHE A 287 4.26 18.18 -3.94
C PHE A 287 5.79 18.06 -4.09
N THR A 288 6.52 19.16 -4.22
CA THR A 288 8.00 19.12 -4.32
C THR A 288 8.67 18.64 -3.03
N ARG A 289 8.07 18.87 -1.86
CA ARG A 289 8.57 18.33 -0.57
C ARG A 289 8.24 16.86 -0.33
N PHE A 290 7.28 16.29 -1.09
CA PHE A 290 7.00 14.85 -1.07
C PHE A 290 8.14 14.04 -1.73
N ARG A 291 8.94 14.64 -2.62
CA ARG A 291 10.08 13.95 -3.29
C ARG A 291 11.29 13.65 -2.39
N GLN A 292 11.53 14.42 -1.33
CA GLN A 292 12.82 14.33 -0.62
C GLN A 292 12.84 13.38 0.57
N ARG A 293 11.68 13.00 1.14
CA ARG A 293 11.63 12.21 2.37
C ARG A 293 11.27 10.73 2.18
N TRP A 294 10.63 10.38 1.07
CA TRP A 294 10.24 8.99 0.78
C TRP A 294 11.37 8.14 0.19
N LEU A 295 12.47 8.75 -0.29
CA LEU A 295 13.59 8.04 -0.94
C LEU A 295 14.80 7.77 -0.05
N ARG A 296 14.71 8.01 1.27
CA ARG A 296 15.75 7.51 2.19
C ARG A 296 15.39 6.09 2.62
N PHE A 297 15.78 5.12 1.81
CA PHE A 297 15.97 3.75 2.29
C PHE A 297 16.90 3.77 3.51
N PRO A 298 16.65 2.94 4.55
CA PRO A 298 17.65 2.71 5.58
C PRO A 298 18.92 2.19 4.89
N LYS A 299 20.05 2.87 5.11
CA LYS A 299 21.37 2.34 4.73
C LYS A 299 21.62 1.12 5.62
N PHE A 300 21.54 -0.08 5.05
CA PHE A 300 22.05 -1.28 5.70
C PHE A 300 23.56 -1.13 5.83
N SER A 301 24.08 -1.15 7.06
CA SER A 301 25.52 -1.15 7.31
C SER A 301 26.12 -2.45 6.77
N THR A 302 26.96 -2.35 5.76
CA THR A 302 27.88 -3.43 5.36
C THR A 302 28.98 -3.53 6.40
N GLY A 303 28.73 -4.32 7.45
CA GLY A 303 29.76 -4.79 8.37
C GLY A 303 30.14 -6.22 8.01
N TYR A 304 31.01 -6.40 7.02
CA TYR A 304 31.77 -7.64 6.84
C TYR A 304 33.24 -7.31 7.08
N THR A 305 33.72 -7.73 8.24
CA THR A 305 35.13 -7.90 8.53
C THR A 305 35.71 -8.95 7.58
N LYS A 306 36.76 -8.55 6.86
CA LYS A 306 37.67 -9.48 6.20
C LYS A 306 38.24 -10.46 7.24
N ILE A 307 38.01 -11.76 7.04
CA ILE A 307 39.02 -12.82 7.16
C ILE A 307 38.70 -13.81 6.03
#